data_AF-A0A4V2Y1C5-F1
#
_entry.id   AF-A0A4V2Y1C5-F1
#
_cell.length_a   1.000
_cell.length_b   1.000
_cell.length_c   1.000
_cell.angle_alpha   90.00
_cell.angle_beta   90.00
_cell.angle_gamma   90.00
#
_symmetry.space_group_name_H-M   'P 1'
#
loop_
_entity.id
_entity.type
_entity.pdbx_description
1 polymer ?
#
loop_
_entity_poly.entity_id
_entity_poly.type
_entity_poly.pdbx_seq_one_letter_code
_entity_poly.pdbx_strand_id
1 'polypeptide(L)'
;RCSMARNRGGNRSGGGRGGAGGAKVISKVLSETRTFRSRSGRTREYELLHPNKPREGPLSKQYNMKDRKDGEKGQTGPNVRTRKVDRDSNDLARAVDDARRHSGDKSGRNFAAFRYIDKNGEERIMVARSDGRHSEKRAGMEILERGGKLKEVYTERQPCDVPGAWCEEWIPRYFHNKIDVTYSYPYDNDVPGSKSSANSAVKRYAESL
;
A
#
# COMPACT_ATOMS: atom_id res chain seq x y z
N ARG A 1 -26.42 -4.35 -81.54
CA ARG A 1 -25.06 -4.57 -82.09
C ARG A 1 -24.03 -4.22 -81.02
N CYS A 2 -22.92 -4.98 -80.96
CA CYS A 2 -21.66 -4.75 -80.24
C CYS A 2 -21.65 -4.00 -78.89
N SER A 3 -21.36 -4.79 -77.86
CA SER A 3 -20.51 -4.52 -76.70
C SER A 3 -19.54 -3.32 -76.77
N MET A 4 -19.33 -2.66 -75.61
CA MET A 4 -18.05 -2.49 -74.88
C MET A 4 -18.35 -1.69 -73.59
N ALA A 5 -17.66 -1.84 -72.44
CA ALA A 5 -16.72 -2.87 -71.98
C ALA A 5 -16.43 -2.70 -70.47
N ARG A 6 -16.19 -3.82 -69.73
CA ARG A 6 -15.17 -3.99 -68.63
C ARG A 6 -15.29 -3.03 -67.41
N ASN A 7 -14.67 -3.18 -66.23
CA ASN A 7 -13.89 -4.19 -65.48
C ASN A 7 -14.09 -3.79 -63.99
N ARG A 8 -13.87 -4.55 -62.92
CA ARG A 8 -13.33 -5.91 -62.61
C ARG A 8 -14.21 -6.44 -61.44
N GLY A 9 -14.11 -7.64 -60.85
CA GLY A 9 -13.00 -8.55 -60.59
C GLY A 9 -12.95 -8.83 -59.08
N GLY A 10 -13.75 -9.78 -58.60
CA GLY A 10 -13.72 -10.22 -57.20
C GLY A 10 -12.54 -11.16 -56.93
N ASN A 11 -12.20 -11.38 -55.65
CA ASN A 11 -11.32 -12.48 -55.26
C ASN A 11 -11.80 -13.18 -54.00
N ARG A 12 -11.54 -14.49 -53.95
CA ARG A 12 -11.78 -15.39 -52.79
C ARG A 12 -10.74 -15.04 -51.70
N SER A 13 -10.93 -15.31 -50.43
CA SER A 13 -10.97 -16.63 -49.76
C SER A 13 -11.22 -16.37 -48.26
N GLY A 14 -11.78 -17.28 -47.47
CA GLY A 14 -11.07 -18.45 -46.92
C GLY A 14 -11.01 -18.31 -45.39
N GLY A 15 -11.46 -19.31 -44.64
CA GLY A 15 -11.74 -19.17 -43.20
C GLY A 15 -10.53 -19.31 -42.27
N GLY A 16 -10.70 -18.89 -41.02
CA GLY A 16 -9.74 -19.10 -39.93
C GLY A 16 -10.40 -18.99 -38.57
N ARG A 17 -10.52 -20.12 -37.84
CA ARG A 17 -10.93 -20.13 -36.43
C ARG A 17 -9.82 -19.50 -35.58
N GLY A 18 -10.04 -18.30 -35.05
CA GLY A 18 -9.18 -17.66 -34.04
C GLY A 18 -9.90 -17.61 -32.70
N GLY A 19 -9.48 -18.44 -31.73
CA GLY A 19 -10.01 -18.38 -30.39
C GLY A 19 -9.47 -17.17 -29.63
N ALA A 20 -10.32 -16.19 -29.33
CA ALA A 20 -10.01 -15.08 -28.43
C ALA A 20 -10.72 -15.29 -27.09
N GLY A 21 -10.19 -16.20 -26.27
CA GLY A 21 -10.58 -16.34 -24.87
C GLY A 21 -10.39 -14.99 -24.17
N GLY A 22 -11.43 -14.52 -23.47
CA GLY A 22 -11.56 -13.11 -23.10
C GLY A 22 -10.36 -12.53 -22.35
N ALA A 23 -9.63 -11.62 -22.99
CA ALA A 23 -8.78 -10.66 -22.32
C ALA A 23 -9.68 -9.73 -21.47
N LYS A 24 -9.84 -10.06 -20.18
CA LYS A 24 -10.52 -9.19 -19.21
C LYS A 24 -9.67 -7.94 -18.97
N VAL A 25 -9.84 -6.93 -19.83
CA VAL A 25 -9.35 -5.58 -19.60
C VAL A 25 -10.14 -4.97 -18.44
N ILE A 26 -9.61 -5.12 -17.24
CA ILE A 26 -9.90 -4.24 -16.11
C ILE A 26 -8.57 -3.83 -15.50
N SER A 27 -7.87 -2.93 -16.17
CA SER A 27 -6.77 -2.17 -15.57
C SER A 27 -7.34 -1.19 -14.55
N LYS A 28 -7.83 -1.72 -13.42
CA LYS A 28 -8.09 -0.92 -12.23
C LYS A 28 -6.78 -0.23 -11.87
N VAL A 29 -6.79 1.10 -11.92
CA VAL A 29 -5.70 1.97 -11.50
C VAL A 29 -5.16 1.44 -10.18
N LEU A 30 -3.88 0.99 -10.18
CA LEU A 30 -3.28 0.35 -9.01
C LEU A 30 -3.11 1.36 -7.87
N SER A 31 -2.85 2.60 -8.25
CA SER A 31 -2.59 3.72 -7.38
C SER A 31 -2.80 5.04 -8.12
N GLU A 32 -3.14 6.09 -7.36
CA GLU A 32 -3.31 7.45 -7.86
C GLU A 32 -2.31 8.40 -7.20
N THR A 33 -1.77 9.36 -7.96
CA THR A 33 -0.96 10.46 -7.39
C THR A 33 -1.86 11.59 -6.92
N ARG A 34 -1.59 12.08 -5.72
CA ARG A 34 -2.37 13.10 -5.00
C ARG A 34 -1.43 14.15 -4.43
N THR A 35 -1.92 15.36 -4.23
CA THR A 35 -1.17 16.44 -3.56
C THR A 35 -1.78 16.76 -2.21
N PHE A 36 -0.93 17.09 -1.24
CA PHE A 36 -1.33 17.52 0.10
C PHE A 36 -0.45 18.68 0.58
N ARG A 37 -0.91 19.40 1.60
CA ARG A 37 -0.14 20.48 2.22
C ARG A 37 0.67 19.96 3.42
N SER A 38 1.99 20.01 3.30
CA SER A 38 2.96 19.59 4.32
C SER A 38 2.83 20.41 5.60
N ARG A 39 3.46 19.97 6.69
CA ARG A 39 3.58 20.73 7.94
C ARG A 39 4.35 22.04 7.73
N SER A 40 5.28 22.07 6.78
CA SER A 40 5.99 23.29 6.34
C SER A 40 5.19 24.18 5.37
N GLY A 41 3.91 23.89 5.15
CA GLY A 41 3.01 24.69 4.31
C GLY A 41 3.22 24.53 2.80
N ARG A 42 4.19 23.71 2.36
CA ARG A 42 4.51 23.41 0.96
C ARG A 42 3.55 22.34 0.42
N THR A 43 3.26 22.39 -0.88
CA THR A 43 2.61 21.28 -1.55
C THR A 43 3.60 20.13 -1.72
N ARG A 44 3.19 18.90 -1.38
CA ARG A 44 3.92 17.66 -1.63
C ARG A 44 3.01 16.66 -2.34
N GLU A 45 3.60 15.70 -3.05
CA GLU A 45 2.89 14.58 -3.65
C GLU A 45 2.91 13.34 -2.75
N TYR A 46 1.88 12.50 -2.87
CA TYR A 46 1.87 11.11 -2.42
C TYR A 46 1.14 10.21 -3.42
N GLU A 47 1.48 8.93 -3.43
CA GLU A 47 0.81 7.89 -4.19
C GLU A 47 -0.12 7.08 -3.27
N LEU A 48 -1.43 7.04 -3.55
CA LEU A 48 -2.40 6.27 -2.80
C LEU A 48 -2.58 4.88 -3.43
N LEU A 49 -2.23 3.81 -2.71
CA LEU A 49 -2.32 2.43 -3.17
C LEU A 49 -3.71 1.82 -2.94
N HIS A 50 -4.46 1.64 -4.04
CA HIS A 50 -5.79 1.01 -4.01
C HIS A 50 -5.71 -0.51 -3.75
N PRO A 51 -6.76 -1.14 -3.18
CA PRO A 51 -6.83 -2.60 -3.03
C PRO A 51 -6.75 -3.37 -4.35
N ASN A 52 -5.74 -4.25 -4.49
CA ASN A 52 -5.60 -5.16 -5.64
C ASN A 52 -5.21 -6.57 -5.19
N LYS A 53 -6.21 -7.39 -4.88
CA LYS A 53 -6.03 -8.78 -4.46
C LYS A 53 -5.24 -9.65 -5.47
N PRO A 54 -5.48 -9.57 -6.80
CA PRO A 54 -4.67 -10.27 -7.80
C PRO A 54 -3.15 -9.98 -7.72
N ARG A 55 -2.72 -8.73 -7.56
CA ARG A 55 -1.29 -8.36 -7.45
C ARG A 55 -0.72 -8.64 -6.06
N GLU A 56 -1.52 -8.45 -5.01
CA GLU A 56 -1.09 -8.71 -3.64
C GLU A 56 -0.81 -10.20 -3.37
N GLY A 57 -1.46 -11.13 -4.09
CA GLY A 57 -1.22 -12.57 -3.97
C GLY A 57 0.23 -12.99 -4.25
N PRO A 58 0.79 -12.72 -5.46
CA PRO A 58 2.19 -12.97 -5.79
C PRO A 58 3.18 -12.29 -4.84
N LEU A 59 3.03 -10.97 -4.62
CA LEU A 59 3.89 -10.21 -3.70
C LEU A 59 3.86 -10.80 -2.28
N SER A 60 2.70 -11.27 -1.83
CA SER A 60 2.56 -11.95 -0.54
C SER A 60 3.39 -13.21 -0.43
N LYS A 61 3.60 -13.97 -1.52
CA LYS A 61 4.37 -15.22 -1.49
C LYS A 61 5.86 -14.93 -1.41
N GLN A 62 6.31 -13.92 -2.16
CA GLN A 62 7.71 -13.46 -2.20
C GLN A 62 8.15 -12.82 -0.88
N TYR A 63 7.31 -11.97 -0.30
CA TYR A 63 7.60 -11.23 0.94
C TYR A 63 6.88 -11.80 2.17
N ASN A 64 6.60 -13.12 2.19
CA ASN A 64 6.06 -13.76 3.38
C ASN A 64 7.16 -14.08 4.40
N MET A 65 6.86 -13.84 5.68
CA MET A 65 7.61 -14.47 6.76
C MET A 65 6.90 -15.78 7.12
N LYS A 66 7.67 -16.82 7.40
CA LYS A 66 7.11 -18.07 7.95
C LYS A 66 6.51 -17.77 9.32
N ASP A 67 5.42 -18.43 9.65
CA ASP A 67 4.89 -18.39 11.00
C ASP A 67 5.93 -19.00 11.97
N ARG A 68 6.04 -18.37 13.13
CA ARG A 68 6.92 -18.78 14.23
C ARG A 68 6.25 -19.91 15.03
N LYS A 69 7.03 -20.59 15.87
CA LYS A 69 6.46 -21.52 16.86
C LYS A 69 5.68 -20.74 17.92
N ASP A 70 4.64 -21.37 18.47
CA ASP A 70 3.82 -20.77 19.52
C ASP A 70 4.70 -20.32 20.71
N GLY A 71 4.52 -19.07 21.15
CA GLY A 71 5.27 -18.45 22.23
C GLY A 71 6.49 -17.61 21.82
N GLU A 72 6.96 -17.67 20.57
CA GLU A 72 8.03 -16.77 20.11
C GLU A 72 7.49 -15.34 19.90
N LYS A 73 7.87 -14.41 20.77
CA LYS A 73 7.60 -12.97 20.58
C LYS A 73 8.32 -12.43 19.33
N GLY A 74 7.68 -11.51 18.62
CA GLY A 74 8.29 -10.79 17.51
C GLY A 74 9.50 -9.97 17.98
N GLN A 75 10.51 -9.82 17.12
CA GLN A 75 11.69 -9.03 17.44
C GLN A 75 11.72 -7.76 16.59
N THR A 76 11.72 -6.60 17.25
CA THR A 76 12.09 -5.33 16.59
C THR A 76 13.53 -5.46 16.11
N GLY A 77 13.73 -5.47 14.79
CA GLY A 77 15.08 -5.60 14.23
C GLY A 77 15.95 -4.40 14.61
N PRO A 78 17.27 -4.59 14.84
CA PRO A 78 18.15 -3.57 15.44
C PRO A 78 18.33 -2.29 14.61
N ASN A 79 17.83 -2.28 13.36
CA ASN A 79 17.88 -1.16 12.44
C ASN A 79 16.59 -0.30 12.44
N VAL A 80 15.54 -0.68 13.18
CA VAL A 80 14.28 0.07 13.25
C VAL A 80 14.13 0.77 14.60
N ARG A 81 13.83 2.07 14.56
CA ARG A 81 13.47 2.86 15.74
C ARG A 81 11.97 3.13 15.73
N THR A 82 11.20 2.30 16.43
CA THR A 82 9.76 2.47 16.63
C THR A 82 9.48 3.49 17.75
N ARG A 83 8.63 4.50 17.52
CA ARG A 83 8.19 5.44 18.58
C ARG A 83 6.76 5.95 18.38
N LYS A 84 6.08 6.29 19.48
CA LYS A 84 4.81 7.03 19.43
C LYS A 84 5.06 8.50 19.05
N VAL A 85 4.17 9.08 18.25
CA VAL A 85 4.15 10.50 17.86
C VAL A 85 2.70 11.02 17.78
N ASP A 86 2.52 12.32 17.99
CA ASP A 86 1.24 12.98 17.76
C ASP A 86 0.90 12.98 16.27
N ARG A 87 -0.41 12.97 15.97
CA ARG A 87 -0.89 12.71 14.61
C ARG A 87 -0.67 13.87 13.62
N ASP A 88 -0.48 15.09 14.11
CA ASP A 88 -0.15 16.26 13.29
C ASP A 88 1.37 16.52 13.17
N SER A 89 2.19 15.71 13.86
CA SER A 89 3.62 15.94 14.08
C SER A 89 4.48 15.96 12.82
N ASN A 90 4.09 15.22 11.77
CA ASN A 90 4.93 14.96 10.60
C ASN A 90 4.15 14.94 9.27
N ASP A 91 4.87 15.04 8.17
CA ASP A 91 4.31 15.10 6.81
C ASP A 91 3.62 13.77 6.39
N LEU A 92 4.09 12.62 6.88
CA LEU A 92 3.51 11.32 6.51
C LEU A 92 2.13 11.10 7.14
N ALA A 93 1.94 11.55 8.38
CA ALA A 93 0.64 11.52 9.03
C ALA A 93 -0.37 12.46 8.33
N ARG A 94 0.08 13.64 7.88
CA ARG A 94 -0.75 14.53 7.04
C ARG A 94 -1.13 13.91 5.69
N ALA A 95 -0.24 13.13 5.07
CA ALA A 95 -0.56 12.37 3.86
C ALA A 95 -1.58 11.24 4.13
N VAL A 96 -1.55 10.60 5.30
CA VAL A 96 -2.59 9.65 5.74
C VAL A 96 -3.95 10.35 5.92
N ASP A 97 -3.99 11.50 6.57
CA ASP A 97 -5.24 12.24 6.80
C ASP A 97 -5.85 12.75 5.49
N ASP A 98 -5.01 13.16 4.54
CA ASP A 98 -5.46 13.53 3.20
C ASP A 98 -6.01 12.33 2.43
N ALA A 99 -5.29 11.20 2.45
CA ALA A 99 -5.76 9.96 1.84
C ALA A 99 -7.09 9.47 2.43
N ARG A 100 -7.32 9.65 3.74
CA ARG A 100 -8.58 9.34 4.40
C ARG A 100 -9.73 10.22 3.95
N ARG A 101 -9.53 11.54 3.94
CA ARG A 101 -10.52 12.51 3.45
C ARG A 101 -10.88 12.22 1.98
N HIS A 102 -9.86 12.00 1.14
CA HIS A 102 -10.05 11.68 -0.27
C HIS A 102 -10.79 10.35 -0.48
N SER A 103 -10.45 9.30 0.27
CA SER A 103 -11.16 8.02 0.15
C SER A 103 -12.51 7.95 0.88
N GLY A 104 -12.90 9.00 1.62
CA GLY A 104 -14.08 9.02 2.49
C GLY A 104 -14.08 7.97 3.60
N ASP A 105 -12.90 7.43 3.99
CA ASP A 105 -12.85 6.28 4.89
C ASP A 105 -12.88 6.70 6.36
N LYS A 106 -14.09 6.68 6.92
CA LYS A 106 -14.39 6.90 8.35
C LYS A 106 -14.29 5.62 9.20
N SER A 107 -13.67 4.55 8.69
CA SER A 107 -13.63 3.26 9.37
C SER A 107 -12.41 3.08 10.27
N GLY A 108 -12.55 2.19 11.26
CA GLY A 108 -11.43 1.69 12.08
C GLY A 108 -10.48 0.74 11.32
N ARG A 109 -10.27 0.91 10.02
CA ARG A 109 -9.15 0.29 9.28
C ARG A 109 -7.87 1.11 9.50
N ASN A 110 -6.71 0.52 9.24
CA ASN A 110 -5.42 1.20 9.40
C ASN A 110 -4.95 1.79 8.07
N PHE A 111 -4.28 2.92 8.10
CA PHE A 111 -3.50 3.49 7.02
C PHE A 111 -2.04 3.60 7.46
N ALA A 112 -1.13 3.52 6.50
CA ALA A 112 0.28 3.80 6.72
C ALA A 112 0.86 4.55 5.51
N ALA A 113 1.80 5.45 5.78
CA ALA A 113 2.52 6.27 4.82
C ALA A 113 4.02 6.01 4.91
N PHE A 114 4.67 5.90 3.75
CA PHE A 114 6.04 5.45 3.58
C PHE A 114 6.81 6.51 2.80
N ARG A 115 7.84 7.10 3.39
CA ARG A 115 8.83 7.92 2.67
C ARG A 115 9.92 7.01 2.13
N TYR A 116 10.13 6.97 0.83
CA TYR A 116 11.17 6.15 0.21
C TYR A 116 11.87 6.91 -0.90
N ILE A 117 13.08 6.48 -1.23
CA ILE A 117 13.79 6.90 -2.44
C ILE A 117 13.45 5.86 -3.52
N ASP A 118 12.93 6.29 -4.66
CA ASP A 118 12.61 5.38 -5.76
C ASP A 118 13.87 4.93 -6.54
N LYS A 119 13.67 4.10 -7.57
CA LYS A 119 14.75 3.59 -8.43
C LYS A 119 15.48 4.68 -9.24
N ASN A 120 14.87 5.85 -9.42
CA ASN A 120 15.44 7.00 -10.14
C ASN A 120 16.22 7.92 -9.19
N GLY A 121 16.08 7.73 -7.87
CA GLY A 121 16.71 8.56 -6.84
C GLY A 121 15.80 9.63 -6.24
N GLU A 122 14.51 9.66 -6.59
CA GLU A 122 13.57 10.69 -6.13
C GLU A 122 12.94 10.33 -4.76
N GLU A 123 12.77 11.30 -3.86
CA GLU A 123 11.98 11.11 -2.64
C GLU A 123 10.48 11.08 -3.00
N ARG A 124 9.84 9.96 -2.68
CA ARG A 124 8.41 9.72 -2.89
C ARG A 124 7.72 9.34 -1.58
N ILE A 125 6.42 9.62 -1.50
CA ILE A 125 5.55 9.18 -0.40
C ILE A 125 4.52 8.22 -0.97
N MET A 126 4.36 7.03 -0.38
CA MET A 126 3.28 6.09 -0.71
C MET A 126 2.39 5.88 0.51
N VAL A 127 1.08 5.95 0.32
CA VAL A 127 0.07 5.73 1.36
C VAL A 127 -0.73 4.47 1.01
N ALA A 128 -0.90 3.56 1.97
CA ALA A 128 -1.73 2.37 1.79
C ALA A 128 -2.69 2.16 2.97
N ARG A 129 -3.92 1.78 2.63
CA ARG A 129 -4.98 1.37 3.56
C ARG A 129 -5.01 -0.14 3.74
N SER A 130 -5.29 -0.63 4.93
CA SER A 130 -5.51 -2.05 5.21
C SER A 130 -6.82 -2.56 4.58
N ASP A 131 -6.74 -3.64 3.80
CA ASP A 131 -7.91 -4.33 3.23
C ASP A 131 -7.65 -5.84 3.14
N GLY A 132 -8.02 -6.58 4.19
CA GLY A 132 -7.64 -8.00 4.37
C GLY A 132 -6.14 -8.22 4.66
N ARG A 133 -5.28 -7.30 4.23
CA ARG A 133 -3.84 -7.23 4.52
C ARG A 133 -3.51 -5.93 5.26
N HIS A 134 -2.51 -5.98 6.13
CA HIS A 134 -2.00 -4.80 6.85
C HIS A 134 -1.41 -3.78 5.87
N SER A 135 -1.72 -2.50 6.10
CA SER A 135 -1.26 -1.35 5.32
C SER A 135 0.24 -1.34 5.07
N GLU A 136 1.00 -1.75 6.07
CA GLU A 136 2.45 -1.74 6.10
C GLU A 136 3.05 -2.75 5.12
N LYS A 137 2.48 -3.97 5.05
CA LYS A 137 2.82 -4.93 4.02
C LYS A 137 2.38 -4.46 2.64
N ARG A 138 1.21 -3.83 2.50
CA ARG A 138 0.68 -3.38 1.20
C ARG A 138 1.62 -2.38 0.53
N ALA A 139 1.96 -1.27 1.20
CA ALA A 139 2.92 -0.29 0.66
C ALA A 139 4.35 -0.85 0.62
N GLY A 140 4.80 -1.54 1.68
CA GLY A 140 6.17 -2.04 1.74
C GLY A 140 6.52 -3.03 0.61
N MET A 141 5.63 -3.99 0.31
CA MET A 141 5.86 -4.95 -0.79
C MET A 141 5.91 -4.23 -2.15
N GLU A 142 5.06 -3.21 -2.36
CA GLU A 142 5.04 -2.42 -3.59
C GLU A 142 6.32 -1.58 -3.75
N ILE A 143 6.87 -1.03 -2.66
CA ILE A 143 8.15 -0.31 -2.66
C ILE A 143 9.31 -1.27 -2.95
N LEU A 144 9.35 -2.46 -2.34
CA LEU A 144 10.39 -3.47 -2.57
C LEU A 144 10.40 -3.95 -4.03
N GLU A 145 9.23 -4.26 -4.58
CA GLU A 145 9.06 -4.68 -5.98
C GLU A 145 9.52 -3.60 -6.97
N ARG A 146 9.35 -2.32 -6.62
CA ARG A 146 9.82 -1.18 -7.43
C ARG A 146 11.31 -0.85 -7.23
N GLY A 147 12.03 -1.59 -6.38
CA GLY A 147 13.43 -1.34 -6.04
C GLY A 147 13.67 -0.10 -5.15
N GLY A 148 12.64 0.37 -4.44
CA GLY A 148 12.70 1.56 -3.60
C GLY A 148 13.41 1.34 -2.26
N LYS A 149 14.14 2.35 -1.79
CA LYS A 149 14.85 2.37 -0.51
C LYS A 149 14.04 3.13 0.54
N LEU A 150 13.44 2.42 1.48
CA LEU A 150 12.63 2.99 2.56
C LEU A 150 13.46 3.91 3.48
N LYS A 151 12.89 5.04 3.92
CA LYS A 151 13.53 6.02 4.81
C LYS A 151 12.78 6.16 6.13
N GLU A 152 11.46 6.29 6.06
CA GLU A 152 10.60 6.61 7.20
C GLU A 152 9.21 5.98 6.99
N VAL A 153 8.59 5.52 8.07
CA VAL A 153 7.21 5.01 8.08
C VAL A 153 6.41 5.77 9.14
N TYR A 154 5.21 6.18 8.77
CA TYR A 154 4.13 6.47 9.71
C TYR A 154 3.04 5.43 9.53
N THR A 155 2.56 4.83 10.60
CA THR A 155 1.36 3.97 10.61
C THR A 155 0.44 4.46 11.72
N GLU A 156 -0.87 4.51 11.50
CA GLU A 156 -1.76 5.13 12.50
C GLU A 156 -1.68 4.41 13.85
N ARG A 157 -1.59 3.08 13.80
CA ARG A 157 -1.39 2.21 14.96
C ARG A 157 0.03 1.72 15.05
N GLN A 158 0.45 1.34 16.24
CA GLN A 158 1.71 0.63 16.45
C GLN A 158 1.84 -0.55 15.46
N PRO A 159 3.02 -0.75 14.83
CA PRO A 159 3.27 -1.94 14.02
C PRO A 159 3.02 -3.18 14.89
N CYS A 160 2.19 -4.11 14.41
CA CYS A 160 1.82 -5.27 15.21
C CYS A 160 2.92 -6.33 15.26
N ASP A 161 2.97 -7.05 16.38
CA ASP A 161 3.78 -8.21 16.72
C ASP A 161 2.95 -9.52 16.74
N VAL A 162 1.82 -9.55 16.01
CA VAL A 162 0.91 -10.71 15.98
C VAL A 162 1.23 -11.69 14.84
N PRO A 163 0.96 -13.01 15.03
CA PRO A 163 1.09 -14.05 14.00
C PRO A 163 0.48 -13.69 12.62
N GLY A 164 1.11 -14.17 11.54
CA GLY A 164 0.79 -13.85 10.14
C GLY A 164 1.09 -12.41 9.70
N ALA A 165 1.12 -11.43 10.62
CA ALA A 165 1.35 -10.02 10.31
C ALA A 165 2.78 -9.58 10.64
N TRP A 166 3.17 -9.58 11.91
CA TRP A 166 4.55 -9.29 12.36
C TRP A 166 5.16 -8.01 11.75
N CYS A 167 4.38 -6.93 11.58
CA CYS A 167 4.81 -5.71 10.89
C CYS A 167 6.07 -5.07 11.50
N GLU A 168 6.28 -5.20 12.81
CA GLU A 168 7.48 -4.70 13.50
C GLU A 168 8.78 -5.44 13.10
N GLU A 169 8.71 -6.75 12.82
CA GLU A 169 9.85 -7.54 12.32
C GLU A 169 9.94 -7.50 10.79
N TRP A 170 8.79 -7.44 10.11
CA TRP A 170 8.69 -7.50 8.65
C TRP A 170 9.41 -6.32 7.98
N ILE A 171 9.26 -5.10 8.51
CA ILE A 171 9.94 -3.90 8.01
C ILE A 171 11.48 -4.06 8.05
N PRO A 172 12.15 -4.27 9.21
CA PRO A 172 13.61 -4.39 9.26
C PRO A 172 14.15 -5.64 8.56
N ARG A 173 13.34 -6.70 8.40
CA ARG A 173 13.76 -7.92 7.71
C ARG A 173 13.96 -7.74 6.21
N TYR A 174 13.08 -7.00 5.55
CA TYR A 174 13.15 -6.79 4.09
C TYR A 174 13.80 -5.46 3.70
N PHE A 175 13.70 -4.44 4.55
CA PHE A 175 14.40 -3.17 4.35
C PHE A 175 15.66 -3.16 5.23
N HIS A 176 16.79 -3.55 4.64
CA HIS A 176 18.09 -3.75 5.32
C HIS A 176 18.81 -2.45 5.72
N ASN A 177 18.08 -1.38 6.03
CA ASN A 177 18.62 -0.07 6.35
C ASN A 177 18.03 0.50 7.65
N LYS A 178 18.64 1.57 8.17
CA LYS A 178 18.09 2.29 9.32
C LYS A 178 16.80 3.00 8.92
N ILE A 179 15.72 2.75 9.66
CA ILE A 179 14.36 3.26 9.37
C ILE A 179 13.74 3.79 10.66
N ASP A 180 13.20 5.01 10.58
CA ASP A 180 12.33 5.55 11.62
C ASP A 180 10.90 5.07 11.38
N VAL A 181 10.30 4.42 12.39
CA VAL A 181 8.89 4.00 12.37
C VAL A 181 8.14 4.76 13.45
N THR A 182 7.06 5.43 13.06
CA THR A 182 6.27 6.28 13.93
C THR A 182 4.80 5.87 13.93
N TYR A 183 4.14 6.00 15.09
CA TYR A 183 2.72 5.67 15.21
C TYR A 183 1.96 6.56 16.19
N SER A 184 0.64 6.66 16.09
CA SER A 184 -0.17 7.51 16.99
C SER A 184 -0.95 6.72 18.05
N TYR A 185 -1.46 5.53 17.72
CA TYR A 185 -2.28 4.72 18.62
C TYR A 185 -1.53 3.43 19.02
N PRO A 186 -1.07 3.27 20.27
CA PRO A 186 -0.44 2.03 20.72
C PRO A 186 -1.43 0.87 20.73
N TYR A 187 -0.90 -0.36 20.72
CA TYR A 187 -1.63 -1.52 21.21
C TYR A 187 -1.12 -1.84 22.61
N ASP A 188 -1.99 -1.80 23.62
CA ASP A 188 -1.71 -2.43 24.91
C ASP A 188 -1.80 -3.95 24.75
N ASN A 189 -0.75 -4.58 24.23
CA ASN A 189 -0.75 -6.01 23.90
C ASN A 189 -1.03 -6.92 25.11
N ASP A 190 -0.77 -6.44 26.32
CA ASP A 190 -1.05 -7.13 27.59
C ASP A 190 -2.49 -6.91 28.11
N VAL A 191 -3.31 -6.09 27.43
CA VAL A 191 -4.69 -5.78 27.84
C VAL A 191 -5.71 -6.35 26.85
N PRO A 192 -6.59 -7.28 27.28
CA PRO A 192 -7.70 -7.77 26.47
C PRO A 192 -8.55 -6.62 25.89
N GLY A 193 -8.72 -6.60 24.57
CA GLY A 193 -9.50 -5.56 23.88
C GLY A 193 -8.70 -4.34 23.41
N SER A 194 -7.39 -4.26 23.63
CA SER A 194 -6.53 -3.17 23.15
C SER A 194 -6.61 -2.93 21.64
N LYS A 195 -6.68 -4.01 20.83
CA LYS A 195 -6.97 -3.93 19.38
C LYS A 195 -8.27 -3.20 19.09
N SER A 196 -9.33 -3.48 19.86
CA SER A 196 -10.64 -2.81 19.73
C SER A 196 -10.57 -1.35 20.17
N SER A 197 -9.77 -1.04 21.21
CA SER A 197 -9.50 0.33 21.63
C SER A 197 -8.77 1.13 20.55
N ALA A 198 -7.66 0.62 20.00
CA ALA A 198 -6.92 1.25 18.91
C ALA A 198 -7.74 1.39 17.61
N ASN A 199 -8.59 0.40 17.30
CA ASN A 199 -9.57 0.50 16.21
C ASN A 199 -10.56 1.66 16.43
N SER A 200 -11.08 1.79 17.66
CA SER A 200 -12.07 2.80 18.03
C SER A 200 -11.47 4.21 18.12
N ALA A 201 -10.21 4.33 18.56
CA ALA A 201 -9.46 5.58 18.56
C ALA A 201 -9.23 6.10 17.13
N VAL A 202 -8.74 5.25 16.22
CA VAL A 202 -8.62 5.59 14.80
C VAL A 202 -9.97 5.92 14.17
N LYS A 203 -11.03 5.15 14.48
CA LYS A 203 -12.38 5.41 13.96
C LYS A 203 -12.87 6.81 14.38
N ARG A 204 -12.85 7.13 15.67
CA ARG A 204 -13.28 8.45 16.20
C ARG A 204 -12.50 9.60 15.56
N TYR A 205 -11.20 9.42 15.35
CA TYR A 205 -10.39 10.41 14.65
C TYR A 205 -10.79 10.55 13.17
N ALA A 206 -10.95 9.44 12.44
CA ALA A 206 -11.39 9.44 11.05
C ALA A 206 -12.82 9.99 10.84
N GLU A 207 -13.67 9.94 11.87
CA GLU A 207 -14.99 10.58 11.87
C GLU A 207 -14.91 12.12 12.01
N SER A 208 -13.82 12.64 12.58
CA SER A 208 -13.54 14.09 12.79
C SER A 208 -12.74 14.77 11.66
N LEU A 209 -12.32 14.01 10.64
CA LEU A 209 -11.63 14.50 9.44
C LEU A 209 -12.57 15.02 8.34
#